data_AF-W1QBG8-F1
#
_entry.id   AF-W1QBG8-F1
#
_cell.length_a   1.000
_cell.length_b   1.000
_cell.length_c   1.000
_cell.angle_alpha   90.00
_cell.angle_beta   90.00
_cell.angle_gamma   90.00
#
_symmetry.space_group_name_H-M   'P 1'
#
loop_
_entity.id
_entity.type
_entity.pdbx_description
1 polymer ?
#
loop_
_entity_poly.entity_id
_entity_poly.type
_entity_poly.pdbx_seq_one_letter_code
_entity_poly.pdbx_strand_id
1 'polypeptide(L)'
;MEKQLVRIINQIKFEKAIAVEEKGSTIASINLDAFTVESSYQGPDLDIKVEDKRVCVSMTQEYISNMVDLFRKGGKIPKKHAFAIVAAANEIFKEQPPMVEFGLKRPATAAKELQLEEAKKITVCGDTHGQFYDVLNLFKRFGKVGKDHIYLFNGDFVDRGSWSCEVAFLLYSLKLLYPQNIYINRGNHETNDMNKVYGFEDECKYKYSEKLFSCFSESFNSLPYASLIGQEYLVMHGGLFSSDNVTLDDIRKIDRFKSKQPPKEGIEMELLWTDPQESKGRSASKRGIGMQFGPDVTADFCERNKLKAIIRSHEVRMGGYEIEHDGKLVTVFSAPNYCDMQGNLGAVVNFTLKDDEYKVEYATFTHVDHPNIPPMNYSKNNFGF
;
A
#
# COMPACT_ATOMS: atom_id res chain seq x y z
N MET A 1 -35.26 33.41 8.68
CA MET A 1 -34.01 33.78 9.40
C MET A 1 -33.27 32.56 9.94
N GLU A 2 -33.93 31.68 10.70
CA GLU A 2 -33.27 30.53 11.37
C GLU A 2 -32.61 29.52 10.40
N LYS A 3 -33.25 29.19 9.27
CA LYS A 3 -32.67 28.30 8.24
C LYS A 3 -31.43 28.87 7.53
N GLN A 4 -31.34 30.20 7.39
CA GLN A 4 -30.15 30.85 6.83
C GLN A 4 -29.00 30.86 7.85
N LEU A 5 -29.30 31.09 9.13
CA LEU A 5 -28.32 31.06 10.20
C LEU A 5 -27.68 29.67 10.38
N VAL A 6 -28.48 28.60 10.32
CA VAL A 6 -27.99 27.22 10.36
C VAL A 6 -27.10 26.90 9.16
N ARG A 7 -27.46 27.39 7.96
CA ARG A 7 -26.64 27.20 6.75
C ARG A 7 -25.30 27.93 6.84
N ILE A 8 -25.30 29.17 7.36
CA ILE A 8 -24.08 29.94 7.59
C ILE A 8 -23.22 29.31 8.69
N ILE A 9 -23.80 28.81 9.79
CA ILE A 9 -23.06 28.10 10.84
C ILE A 9 -22.44 26.82 10.30
N ASN A 10 -23.17 26.05 9.49
CA ASN A 10 -22.64 24.84 8.88
C ASN A 10 -21.57 25.15 7.82
N GLN A 11 -21.71 26.25 7.09
CA GLN A 11 -20.69 26.72 6.16
C GLN A 11 -19.44 27.21 6.90
N ILE A 12 -19.57 27.93 8.02
CA ILE A 12 -18.44 28.35 8.86
C ILE A 12 -17.78 27.13 9.54
N LYS A 13 -18.55 26.13 9.96
CA LYS A 13 -18.02 24.87 10.50
C LYS A 13 -17.31 24.06 9.42
N PHE A 14 -17.85 24.05 8.21
CA PHE A 14 -17.23 23.44 7.04
C PHE A 14 -15.93 24.18 6.69
N GLU A 15 -15.97 25.48 6.49
CA GLU A 15 -14.81 26.37 6.24
C GLU A 15 -13.75 26.27 7.35
N LYS A 16 -14.13 26.13 8.63
CA LYS A 16 -13.19 25.84 9.72
C LYS A 16 -12.64 24.42 9.70
N ALA A 17 -13.36 23.46 9.13
CA ALA A 17 -12.86 22.10 8.91
C ALA A 17 -11.96 21.99 7.66
N ILE A 18 -12.17 22.83 6.63
CA ILE A 18 -11.26 22.96 5.46
C ILE A 18 -10.11 23.95 5.71
N ALA A 19 -10.22 24.81 6.73
CA ALA A 19 -9.09 25.56 7.26
C ALA A 19 -8.13 24.55 7.88
N VAL A 20 -7.34 23.93 7.01
CA VAL A 20 -6.13 23.23 7.38
C VAL A 20 -5.29 24.27 8.08
N GLU A 21 -5.36 24.31 9.42
CA GLU A 21 -4.19 24.74 10.17
C GLU A 21 -3.03 23.98 9.55
N GLU A 22 -2.07 24.70 8.97
CA GLU A 22 -0.77 24.18 8.57
C GLU A 22 -0.04 23.69 9.82
N LYS A 23 -0.57 22.64 10.47
CA LYS A 23 0.19 21.78 11.34
C LYS A 23 1.25 21.21 10.43
N GLY A 24 2.47 21.71 10.60
CA GLY A 24 3.66 21.26 9.90
C GLY A 24 3.86 19.74 10.01
N SER A 25 4.84 19.22 9.30
CA SER A 25 5.15 17.78 9.28
C SER A 25 5.28 17.22 10.71
N THR A 26 4.47 16.21 11.00
CA THR A 26 4.53 15.47 12.25
C THR A 26 5.84 14.70 12.34
N ILE A 27 6.29 14.12 11.22
CA ILE A 27 7.59 13.45 11.12
C ILE A 27 8.73 14.42 11.45
N ALA A 28 8.76 15.61 10.85
CA ALA A 28 9.81 16.60 11.10
C ALA A 28 9.80 17.17 12.54
N SER A 29 8.69 17.05 13.25
CA SER A 29 8.58 17.49 14.65
C SER A 29 9.14 16.48 15.67
N ILE A 30 9.51 15.27 15.25
CA ILE A 30 10.02 14.23 16.14
C ILE A 30 11.48 14.52 16.51
N ASN A 31 11.74 14.69 17.81
CA ASN A 31 13.10 14.73 18.34
C ASN A 31 13.53 13.29 18.70
N LEU A 32 14.24 12.61 17.79
CA LEU A 32 14.71 11.24 18.00
C LEU A 32 15.76 11.10 19.11
N ASP A 33 16.51 12.17 19.41
CA ASP A 33 17.53 12.17 20.47
C ASP A 33 16.90 12.18 21.87
N ALA A 34 15.64 12.62 21.98
CA ALA A 34 14.89 12.56 23.24
C ALA A 34 14.41 11.15 23.59
N PHE A 35 14.50 10.18 22.67
CA PHE A 35 14.13 8.79 22.93
C PHE A 35 15.34 7.99 23.39
N THR A 36 15.16 7.24 24.47
CA THR A 36 16.02 6.13 24.85
C THR A 36 15.42 4.82 24.36
N VAL A 37 16.26 3.88 23.93
CA VAL A 37 15.83 2.51 23.65
C VAL A 37 15.40 1.86 24.97
N GLU A 38 14.24 1.21 24.96
CA GLU A 38 13.68 0.56 26.13
C GLU A 38 14.65 -0.50 26.68
N SER A 39 14.98 -0.44 27.98
CA SER A 39 15.99 -1.33 28.59
C SER A 39 15.63 -2.83 28.54
N SER A 40 14.36 -3.15 28.33
CA SER A 40 13.87 -4.52 28.13
C SER A 40 14.12 -5.06 26.72
N TYR A 41 14.49 -4.21 25.75
CA TYR A 41 14.79 -4.64 24.39
C TYR A 41 16.18 -5.29 24.33
N GLN A 42 16.24 -6.51 23.81
CA GLN A 42 17.47 -7.30 23.71
C GLN A 42 17.91 -7.56 22.26
N GLY A 43 17.24 -6.93 21.28
CA GLY A 43 17.61 -7.06 19.87
C GLY A 43 18.75 -6.11 19.46
N PRO A 44 19.21 -6.19 18.19
CA PRO A 44 20.20 -5.27 17.68
C PRO A 44 19.67 -3.83 17.69
N ASP A 45 20.56 -2.87 17.96
CA ASP A 45 20.25 -1.46 17.79
C ASP A 45 20.15 -1.11 16.29
N LEU A 46 19.48 0.00 15.98
CA LEU A 46 19.31 0.50 14.63
C LEU A 46 20.22 1.72 14.45
N ASP A 47 21.11 1.71 13.45
CA ASP A 47 21.93 2.88 13.12
C ASP A 47 21.04 3.96 12.50
N ILE A 48 20.79 5.01 13.30
CA ILE A 48 19.92 6.14 13.00
C ILE A 48 20.76 7.40 12.98
N LYS A 49 20.71 8.14 11.87
CA LYS A 49 21.37 9.43 11.71
C LYS A 49 20.34 10.49 11.34
N VAL A 50 20.57 11.71 11.79
CA VAL A 50 19.77 12.87 11.39
C VAL A 50 20.69 13.84 10.66
N GLU A 51 20.48 13.97 9.35
CA GLU A 51 21.27 14.82 8.45
C GLU A 51 20.32 15.83 7.80
N ASP A 52 20.60 17.13 7.94
CA ASP A 52 19.76 18.21 7.38
C ASP A 52 18.26 18.08 7.71
N LYS A 53 17.93 17.67 8.94
CA LYS A 53 16.57 17.38 9.45
C LYS A 53 15.87 16.18 8.77
N ARG A 54 16.57 15.41 7.96
CA ARG A 54 16.11 14.13 7.42
C ARG A 54 16.62 12.99 8.27
N VAL A 55 15.79 11.98 8.46
CA VAL A 55 16.15 10.77 9.21
C VAL A 55 16.67 9.73 8.23
N CYS A 56 17.90 9.28 8.44
CA CYS A 56 18.54 8.22 7.69
C CYS A 56 18.66 6.98 8.57
N VAL A 57 18.35 5.82 8.02
CA VAL A 57 18.44 4.53 8.70
C VAL A 57 19.30 3.59 7.87
N SER A 58 20.37 3.06 8.46
CA SER A 58 21.16 2.00 7.84
C SER A 58 20.56 0.63 8.20
N MET A 59 19.56 0.22 7.43
CA MET A 59 18.84 -1.04 7.64
C MET A 59 19.70 -2.25 7.27
N THR A 60 19.58 -3.34 8.03
CA THR A 60 20.31 -4.60 7.77
C THR A 60 19.38 -5.81 7.77
N GLN A 61 19.76 -6.87 7.08
CA GLN A 61 19.03 -8.14 7.09
C GLN A 61 18.97 -8.75 8.50
N GLU A 62 20.01 -8.56 9.32
CA GLU A 62 20.06 -9.02 10.70
C GLU A 62 18.98 -8.34 11.57
N TYR A 63 18.85 -7.01 11.44
CA TYR A 63 17.82 -6.26 12.17
C TYR A 63 16.40 -6.70 11.76
N ILE A 64 16.14 -6.84 10.45
CA ILE A 64 14.83 -7.33 9.96
C ILE A 64 14.52 -8.74 10.46
N SER A 65 15.52 -9.63 10.49
CA SER A 65 15.33 -11.01 10.98
C SER A 65 14.97 -11.03 12.47
N ASN A 66 15.68 -10.23 13.29
CA ASN A 66 15.35 -10.06 14.70
C ASN A 66 13.98 -9.41 14.92
N MET A 67 13.61 -8.41 14.11
CA MET A 67 12.29 -7.78 14.14
C MET A 67 11.18 -8.81 13.90
N VAL A 68 11.33 -9.66 12.87
CA VAL A 68 10.35 -10.71 12.56
C VAL A 68 10.22 -11.70 13.71
N ASP A 69 11.33 -12.15 14.29
CA ASP A 69 11.32 -13.07 15.42
C ASP A 69 10.71 -12.44 16.67
N LEU A 70 10.94 -11.15 16.90
CA LEU A 70 10.32 -10.38 17.97
C LEU A 70 8.80 -10.30 17.80
N PHE A 71 8.34 -9.94 16.60
CA PHE A 71 6.91 -9.86 16.27
C PHE A 71 6.19 -11.20 16.38
N ARG A 72 6.83 -12.30 15.96
CA ARG A 72 6.30 -13.67 16.16
C ARG A 72 6.09 -14.04 17.62
N LYS A 73 6.87 -13.45 18.53
CA LYS A 73 6.75 -13.64 19.98
C LYS A 73 5.81 -12.64 20.64
N GLY A 74 5.10 -11.81 19.85
CA GLY A 74 4.23 -10.74 20.35
C GLY A 74 4.98 -9.53 20.92
N GLY A 75 6.29 -9.43 20.66
CA GLY A 75 7.10 -8.29 21.05
C GLY A 75 6.94 -7.10 20.11
N LYS A 76 7.54 -5.97 20.49
CA LYS A 76 7.50 -4.71 19.74
C LYS A 76 8.91 -4.15 19.61
N ILE A 77 9.20 -3.53 18.47
CA ILE A 77 10.46 -2.79 18.31
C ILE A 77 10.45 -1.52 19.18
N PRO A 78 11.62 -1.01 19.58
CA PRO A 78 11.73 0.24 20.32
C PRO A 78 11.01 1.42 19.66
N LYS A 79 10.40 2.31 20.46
CA LYS A 79 9.71 3.50 19.90
C LYS A 79 10.65 4.35 19.05
N LYS A 80 11.91 4.51 19.48
CA LYS A 80 12.94 5.24 18.72
C LYS A 80 13.11 4.66 17.31
N HIS A 81 13.23 3.34 17.21
CA HIS A 81 13.38 2.64 15.94
C HIS A 81 12.12 2.75 15.09
N ALA A 82 10.94 2.60 15.70
CA ALA A 82 9.65 2.72 15.02
C ALA A 82 9.48 4.09 14.35
N PHE A 83 9.74 5.19 15.07
CA PHE A 83 9.70 6.54 14.49
C PHE A 83 10.76 6.71 13.39
N ALA A 84 11.98 6.20 13.58
CA ALA A 84 13.05 6.34 12.60
C ALA A 84 12.77 5.58 11.29
N ILE A 85 12.22 4.37 11.37
CA ILE A 85 11.84 3.56 10.20
C ILE A 85 10.77 4.29 9.38
N VAL A 86 9.72 4.81 10.04
CA VAL A 86 8.64 5.55 9.35
C VAL A 86 9.16 6.83 8.71
N ALA A 87 10.00 7.58 9.44
CA ALA A 87 10.59 8.81 8.94
C ALA A 87 11.49 8.57 7.72
N ALA A 88 12.41 7.60 7.80
CA ALA A 88 13.35 7.30 6.73
C ALA A 88 12.65 6.72 5.48
N ALA A 89 11.66 5.83 5.66
CA ALA A 89 10.90 5.28 4.53
C ALA A 89 10.09 6.37 3.81
N ASN A 90 9.52 7.29 4.58
CA ASN A 90 8.79 8.44 4.04
C ASN A 90 9.65 9.36 3.16
N GLU A 91 10.94 9.55 3.49
CA GLU A 91 11.84 10.30 2.63
C GLU A 91 12.00 9.62 1.26
N ILE A 92 12.10 8.29 1.21
CA ILE A 92 12.13 7.55 -0.06
C ILE A 92 10.82 7.73 -0.83
N PHE A 93 9.66 7.61 -0.17
CA PHE A 93 8.36 7.75 -0.84
C PHE A 93 8.13 9.17 -1.38
N LYS A 94 8.62 10.20 -0.69
CA LYS A 94 8.56 11.59 -1.16
C LYS A 94 9.33 11.82 -2.46
N GLU A 95 10.46 11.14 -2.62
CA GLU A 95 11.30 11.24 -3.82
C GLU A 95 10.73 10.42 -5.00
N GLN A 96 9.80 9.51 -4.75
CA GLN A 96 9.17 8.71 -5.79
C GLN A 96 8.06 9.49 -6.55
N PRO A 97 7.93 9.27 -7.88
CA PRO A 97 6.81 9.81 -8.64
C PRO A 97 5.47 9.15 -8.25
N PRO A 98 4.32 9.76 -8.61
CA PRO A 98 3.01 9.19 -8.27
C PRO A 98 2.74 7.86 -8.96
N MET A 99 3.37 7.67 -10.12
CA MET A 99 3.43 6.39 -10.82
C MET A 99 4.88 5.98 -10.96
N VAL A 100 5.27 4.88 -10.31
CA VAL A 100 6.66 4.38 -10.39
C VAL A 100 6.81 3.46 -11.59
N GLU A 101 7.84 3.67 -12.40
CA GLU A 101 8.05 2.93 -13.65
C GLU A 101 9.34 2.10 -13.56
N PHE A 102 9.21 0.78 -13.65
CA PHE A 102 10.34 -0.14 -13.50
C PHE A 102 10.09 -1.44 -14.26
N GLY A 103 11.13 -2.25 -14.41
CA GLY A 103 10.97 -3.60 -14.90
C GLY A 103 12.28 -4.38 -15.01
N LEU A 104 12.17 -5.56 -15.62
CA LEU A 104 13.30 -6.45 -15.87
C LEU A 104 14.07 -5.98 -17.09
N LYS A 105 15.41 -6.04 -17.00
CA LYS A 105 16.30 -5.62 -18.09
C LYS A 105 16.03 -6.42 -19.37
N ARG A 106 15.70 -5.72 -20.46
CA ARG A 106 15.49 -6.29 -21.82
C ARG A 106 15.91 -5.29 -22.91
N PRO A 107 16.20 -5.75 -24.16
CA PRO A 107 16.66 -4.87 -25.24
C PRO A 107 15.65 -3.79 -25.66
N ALA A 108 14.35 -4.09 -25.61
CA ALA A 108 13.27 -3.23 -26.13
C ALA A 108 12.75 -2.18 -25.12
N THR A 109 13.54 -1.81 -24.11
CA THR A 109 13.03 -1.03 -22.99
C THR A 109 13.03 0.48 -23.28
N ALA A 110 11.98 1.19 -22.87
CA ALA A 110 11.91 2.65 -22.98
C ALA A 110 12.92 3.33 -22.03
N ALA A 111 13.50 4.46 -22.46
CA ALA A 111 14.51 5.20 -21.70
C ALA A 111 14.06 5.73 -20.31
N LYS A 112 12.76 5.66 -20.01
CA LYS A 112 12.17 6.15 -18.76
C LYS A 112 11.97 5.06 -17.69
N GLU A 113 12.16 3.79 -18.05
CA GLU A 113 11.97 2.66 -17.14
C GLU A 113 13.24 2.37 -16.35
N LEU A 114 13.14 2.29 -15.02
CA LEU A 114 14.25 1.81 -14.20
C LEU A 114 14.49 0.33 -14.46
N GLN A 115 15.68 0.00 -14.99
CA GLN A 115 16.11 -1.38 -15.23
C GLN A 115 17.06 -1.83 -14.12
N LEU A 116 16.67 -2.88 -13.41
CA LEU A 116 17.53 -3.48 -12.39
C LEU A 116 18.34 -4.62 -13.00
N GLU A 117 19.66 -4.42 -13.09
CA GLU A 117 20.62 -5.32 -13.75
C GLU A 117 20.55 -6.77 -13.26
N GLU A 118 20.39 -6.97 -11.94
CA GLU A 118 20.40 -8.30 -11.33
C GLU A 118 19.00 -8.93 -11.25
N ALA A 119 17.93 -8.15 -11.43
CA ALA A 119 16.56 -8.60 -11.25
C ALA A 119 16.13 -9.58 -12.34
N LYS A 120 15.53 -10.70 -11.92
CA LYS A 120 15.04 -11.77 -12.82
C LYS A 120 13.54 -12.03 -12.65
N LYS A 121 12.97 -11.59 -11.53
CA LYS A 121 11.59 -11.84 -11.16
C LYS A 121 10.98 -10.61 -10.50
N ILE A 122 9.74 -10.28 -10.86
CA ILE A 122 8.89 -9.34 -10.12
C ILE A 122 7.70 -10.13 -9.57
N THR A 123 7.36 -9.93 -8.30
CA THR A 123 6.13 -10.47 -7.69
C THR A 123 5.24 -9.33 -7.25
N VAL A 124 4.04 -9.26 -7.83
CA VAL A 124 2.97 -8.35 -7.40
C VAL A 124 2.09 -9.07 -6.39
N CYS A 125 1.96 -8.47 -5.21
CA CYS A 125 1.07 -8.89 -4.14
C CYS A 125 -0.10 -7.90 -4.09
N GLY A 126 -1.31 -8.39 -3.88
CA GLY A 126 -2.46 -7.56 -3.55
C GLY A 126 -2.52 -7.24 -2.06
N ASP A 127 -3.73 -7.05 -1.58
CA ASP A 127 -4.04 -6.71 -0.19
C ASP A 127 -3.49 -7.76 0.77
N THR A 128 -2.99 -7.30 1.92
CA THR A 128 -2.49 -8.19 3.00
C THR A 128 -3.15 -7.92 4.35
N HIS A 129 -3.75 -6.73 4.54
CA HIS A 129 -4.65 -6.40 5.65
C HIS A 129 -4.17 -6.88 7.02
N GLY A 130 -2.93 -6.56 7.38
CA GLY A 130 -2.40 -6.90 8.70
C GLY A 130 -2.30 -8.40 9.00
N GLN A 131 -2.36 -9.29 8.01
CA GLN A 131 -2.14 -10.72 8.18
C GLN A 131 -0.63 -11.06 8.16
N PHE A 132 0.09 -10.60 9.19
CA PHE A 132 1.56 -10.69 9.27
C PHE A 132 2.11 -12.11 9.02
N TYR A 133 1.48 -13.13 9.59
CA TYR A 133 1.93 -14.52 9.46
C TYR A 133 1.81 -15.04 8.02
N ASP A 134 0.77 -14.61 7.30
CA ASP A 134 0.60 -14.94 5.89
C ASP A 134 1.57 -14.19 4.99
N VAL A 135 1.93 -12.94 5.33
CA VAL A 135 3.01 -12.21 4.64
C VAL A 135 4.35 -12.94 4.79
N LEU A 136 4.65 -13.49 5.98
CA LEU A 136 5.84 -14.33 6.17
C LEU A 136 5.76 -15.64 5.37
N ASN A 137 4.58 -16.25 5.28
CA ASN A 137 4.35 -17.43 4.46
C ASN A 137 4.53 -17.13 2.96
N LEU A 138 4.07 -15.96 2.50
CA LEU A 138 4.24 -15.46 1.15
C LEU A 138 5.73 -15.39 0.79
N PHE A 139 6.56 -14.77 1.63
CA PHE A 139 8.01 -14.74 1.41
C PHE A 139 8.66 -16.13 1.49
N LYS A 140 8.18 -16.99 2.39
CA LYS A 140 8.67 -18.38 2.49
C LYS A 140 8.38 -19.17 1.21
N ARG A 141 7.21 -18.96 0.59
CA ARG A 141 6.73 -19.75 -0.54
C ARG A 141 7.21 -19.23 -1.89
N PHE A 142 7.31 -17.91 -2.06
CA PHE A 142 7.61 -17.29 -3.35
C PHE A 142 9.03 -16.73 -3.49
N GLY A 143 9.81 -16.77 -2.41
CA GLY A 143 11.17 -16.20 -2.34
C GLY A 143 11.20 -14.97 -1.43
N LYS A 144 12.37 -14.67 -0.87
CA LYS A 144 12.58 -13.39 -0.18
C LYS A 144 12.94 -12.33 -1.21
N VAL A 145 12.64 -11.07 -0.91
CA VAL A 145 13.23 -9.96 -1.67
C VAL A 145 14.76 -10.07 -1.65
N GLY A 146 15.37 -9.77 -2.79
CA GLY A 146 16.80 -9.82 -2.99
C GLY A 146 17.17 -9.03 -4.23
N LYS A 147 18.45 -9.04 -4.58
CA LYS A 147 18.93 -8.34 -5.79
C LYS A 147 18.27 -8.86 -7.06
N ASP A 148 17.93 -10.15 -7.10
CA ASP A 148 17.32 -10.84 -8.23
C ASP A 148 15.79 -10.90 -8.20
N HIS A 149 15.16 -10.46 -7.11
CA HIS A 149 13.71 -10.60 -6.91
C HIS A 149 13.09 -9.31 -6.35
N ILE A 150 12.25 -8.68 -7.17
CA ILE A 150 11.48 -7.48 -6.86
C ILE A 150 10.10 -7.86 -6.32
N TYR A 151 9.61 -7.11 -5.34
CA TYR A 151 8.23 -7.17 -4.86
C TYR A 151 7.52 -5.82 -5.05
N LEU A 152 6.26 -5.89 -5.46
CA LEU A 152 5.31 -4.77 -5.42
C LEU A 152 4.13 -5.17 -4.54
N PHE A 153 3.90 -4.44 -3.45
CA PHE A 153 2.71 -4.57 -2.62
C PHE A 153 1.68 -3.51 -3.06
N ASN A 154 0.53 -3.96 -3.55
CA ASN A 154 -0.44 -3.11 -4.21
C ASN A 154 -1.52 -2.55 -3.27
N GLY A 155 -1.08 -1.86 -2.21
CA GLY A 155 -1.95 -1.24 -1.22
C GLY A 155 -2.56 -2.21 -0.21
N ASP A 156 -3.33 -1.64 0.72
CA ASP A 156 -4.14 -2.34 1.72
C ASP A 156 -3.32 -3.35 2.54
N PHE A 157 -2.22 -2.86 3.10
CA PHE A 157 -1.33 -3.64 3.96
C PHE A 157 -1.65 -3.50 5.45
N VAL A 158 -2.55 -2.57 5.79
CA VAL A 158 -3.06 -2.36 7.15
C VAL A 158 -4.58 -2.58 7.22
N ASP A 159 -5.12 -2.40 8.43
CA ASP A 159 -6.51 -2.58 8.82
C ASP A 159 -6.99 -4.03 8.74
N ARG A 160 -8.13 -4.30 9.39
CA ARG A 160 -8.83 -5.59 9.43
C ARG A 160 -8.09 -6.65 10.23
N GLY A 161 -6.90 -7.08 9.80
CA GLY A 161 -6.05 -7.96 10.59
C GLY A 161 -5.41 -7.23 11.78
N SER A 162 -5.07 -8.00 12.81
CA SER A 162 -4.59 -7.49 14.11
C SER A 162 -3.04 -7.40 14.22
N TRP A 163 -2.34 -7.49 13.09
CA TRP A 163 -0.89 -7.31 13.01
C TRP A 163 -0.49 -6.29 11.92
N SER A 164 -1.28 -5.24 11.79
CA SER A 164 -1.07 -4.19 10.79
C SER A 164 0.22 -3.40 11.04
N CYS A 165 0.57 -3.12 12.30
CA CYS A 165 1.85 -2.49 12.63
C CYS A 165 3.03 -3.35 12.19
N GLU A 166 2.99 -4.66 12.44
CA GLU A 166 4.05 -5.60 12.10
C GLU A 166 4.25 -5.70 10.58
N VAL A 167 3.15 -5.76 9.81
CA VAL A 167 3.21 -5.70 8.34
C VAL A 167 3.81 -4.38 7.87
N ALA A 168 3.31 -3.25 8.36
CA ALA A 168 3.81 -1.93 7.96
C ALA A 168 5.31 -1.75 8.25
N PHE A 169 5.77 -2.12 9.46
CA PHE A 169 7.21 -2.04 9.79
C PHE A 169 8.05 -3.00 8.96
N LEU A 170 7.57 -4.22 8.68
CA LEU A 170 8.27 -5.15 7.82
C LEU A 170 8.44 -4.58 6.42
N LEU A 171 7.36 -4.10 5.79
CA LEU A 171 7.40 -3.54 4.44
C LEU A 171 8.29 -2.29 4.36
N TYR A 172 8.20 -1.39 5.33
CA TYR A 172 9.03 -0.18 5.37
C TYR A 172 10.50 -0.51 5.61
N SER A 173 10.81 -1.50 6.45
CA SER A 173 12.19 -1.94 6.68
C SER A 173 12.77 -2.63 5.44
N LEU A 174 11.98 -3.46 4.75
CA LEU A 174 12.40 -4.05 3.48
C LEU A 174 12.59 -2.97 2.41
N LYS A 175 11.76 -1.90 2.39
CA LYS A 175 11.96 -0.74 1.51
C LYS A 175 13.27 0.00 1.81
N LEU A 176 13.63 0.16 3.08
CA LEU A 176 14.90 0.78 3.47
C LEU A 176 16.11 -0.07 3.09
N LEU A 177 16.01 -1.40 3.23
CA LEU A 177 17.11 -2.31 2.87
C LEU A 177 17.22 -2.51 1.34
N TYR A 178 16.09 -2.54 0.64
CA TYR A 178 16.00 -2.79 -0.80
C TYR A 178 15.18 -1.70 -1.52
N PRO A 179 15.67 -0.46 -1.55
CA PRO A 179 14.89 0.69 -2.05
C PRO A 179 14.49 0.58 -3.53
N GLN A 180 15.21 -0.21 -4.32
CA GLN A 180 14.90 -0.48 -5.71
C GLN A 180 14.17 -1.81 -5.94
N ASN A 181 14.04 -2.70 -4.93
CA ASN A 181 13.41 -4.01 -5.11
C ASN A 181 12.13 -4.17 -4.28
N ILE A 182 11.77 -3.22 -3.43
CA ILE A 182 10.45 -3.12 -2.80
C ILE A 182 9.74 -1.89 -3.32
N TYR A 183 8.57 -2.11 -3.89
CA TYR A 183 7.62 -1.08 -4.29
C TYR A 183 6.33 -1.25 -3.49
N ILE A 184 5.70 -0.13 -3.14
CA ILE A 184 4.47 -0.11 -2.37
C ILE A 184 3.58 0.94 -3.03
N ASN A 185 2.46 0.51 -3.60
CA ASN A 185 1.40 1.43 -4.00
C ASN A 185 0.49 1.70 -2.80
N ARG A 186 -0.17 2.86 -2.83
CA ARG A 186 -1.20 3.23 -1.87
C ARG A 186 -2.50 2.46 -2.18
N GLY A 187 -3.12 1.89 -1.16
CA GLY A 187 -4.50 1.39 -1.20
C GLY A 187 -5.47 2.35 -0.51
N ASN A 188 -6.76 2.02 -0.54
CA ASN A 188 -7.75 2.87 0.12
C ASN A 188 -7.65 2.76 1.65
N HIS A 189 -7.13 1.67 2.20
CA HIS A 189 -6.88 1.51 3.63
C HIS A 189 -5.64 2.26 4.13
N GLU A 190 -4.79 2.81 3.26
CA GLU A 190 -3.76 3.78 3.67
C GLU A 190 -4.32 5.22 3.73
N THR A 191 -5.49 5.37 4.36
CA THR A 191 -6.21 6.63 4.60
C THR A 191 -6.79 6.70 6.00
N ASN A 192 -6.88 7.91 6.55
CA ASN A 192 -7.31 8.15 7.93
C ASN A 192 -8.76 7.71 8.18
N ASP A 193 -9.64 7.95 7.22
CA ASP A 193 -11.05 7.57 7.32
C ASP A 193 -11.21 6.06 7.46
N MET A 194 -10.38 5.27 6.75
CA MET A 194 -10.36 3.82 6.88
C MET A 194 -9.71 3.38 8.19
N ASN A 195 -8.52 3.90 8.51
CA ASN A 195 -7.76 3.46 9.70
C ASN A 195 -8.50 3.70 11.02
N LYS A 196 -9.28 4.79 11.08
CA LYS A 196 -10.12 5.12 12.24
C LYS A 196 -11.22 4.10 12.48
N VAL A 197 -11.72 3.46 11.42
CA VAL A 197 -12.85 2.54 11.46
C VAL A 197 -12.38 1.09 11.53
N TYR A 198 -11.34 0.74 10.78
CA TYR A 198 -10.92 -0.63 10.51
C TYR A 198 -9.66 -1.09 11.28
N GLY A 199 -9.22 -0.29 12.25
CA GLY A 199 -8.42 -0.77 13.37
C GLY A 199 -6.97 -0.32 13.41
N PHE A 200 -6.35 0.11 12.31
CA PHE A 200 -4.94 0.48 12.31
C PHE A 200 -4.61 1.68 13.20
N GLU A 201 -5.49 2.69 13.25
CA GLU A 201 -5.30 3.83 14.15
C GLU A 201 -5.24 3.38 15.61
N ASP A 202 -6.21 2.56 16.01
CA ASP A 202 -6.31 2.07 17.39
C ASP A 202 -5.21 1.05 17.72
N GLU A 203 -4.84 0.18 16.78
CA GLU A 203 -3.71 -0.74 16.91
C GLU A 203 -2.40 0.02 17.15
N CYS A 204 -2.11 1.02 16.32
CA CYS A 204 -0.89 1.81 16.43
C CYS A 204 -0.88 2.63 17.74
N LYS A 205 -2.02 3.17 18.16
CA LYS A 205 -2.17 3.86 19.45
C LYS A 205 -1.94 2.92 20.63
N TYR A 206 -2.49 1.71 20.57
CA TYR A 206 -2.35 0.69 21.61
C TYR A 206 -0.91 0.16 21.72
N LYS A 207 -0.31 -0.21 20.58
CA LYS A 207 1.04 -0.79 20.55
C LYS A 207 2.12 0.28 20.82
N TYR A 208 1.92 1.50 20.33
CA TYR A 208 2.93 2.56 20.39
C TYR A 208 2.37 3.89 20.92
N SER A 209 1.78 4.72 20.06
CA SER A 209 1.28 6.06 20.40
C SER A 209 0.47 6.68 19.26
N GLU A 210 -0.37 7.66 19.59
CA GLU A 210 -1.06 8.51 18.62
C GLU A 210 -0.09 9.29 17.72
N LYS A 211 1.03 9.75 18.28
CA LYS A 211 2.04 10.49 17.51
C LYS A 211 2.65 9.62 16.41
N LEU A 212 2.88 8.33 16.66
CA LEU A 212 3.39 7.41 15.66
C LEU A 212 2.35 7.12 14.56
N PHE A 213 1.07 6.99 14.92
CA PHE A 213 0.01 6.89 13.90
C PHE A 213 0.00 8.12 12.99
N SER A 214 0.11 9.32 13.55
CA SER A 214 0.22 10.55 12.75
C SER A 214 1.44 10.56 11.81
N CYS A 215 2.56 9.94 12.19
CA CYS A 215 3.70 9.73 11.30
C CYS A 215 3.38 8.73 10.17
N PHE A 216 2.69 7.63 10.45
CA PHE A 216 2.22 6.70 9.41
C PHE A 216 1.25 7.38 8.45
N SER A 217 0.25 8.10 8.98
CA SER A 217 -0.71 8.88 8.21
C SER A 217 -0.03 9.86 7.26
N GLU A 218 0.97 10.61 7.74
CA GLU A 218 1.79 11.47 6.88
C GLU A 218 2.56 10.67 5.82
N SER A 219 3.15 9.54 6.21
CA SER A 219 3.89 8.68 5.30
C SER A 219 3.03 8.05 4.22
N PHE A 220 1.79 7.67 4.53
CA PHE A 220 0.82 7.12 3.58
C PHE A 220 0.47 8.12 2.48
N ASN A 221 0.52 9.42 2.76
CA ASN A 221 0.32 10.46 1.74
C ASN A 221 1.46 10.52 0.71
N SER A 222 2.65 10.06 1.08
CA SER A 222 3.80 10.03 0.19
C SER A 222 3.80 8.80 -0.73
N LEU A 223 3.02 7.75 -0.43
CA LEU A 223 2.99 6.52 -1.23
C LEU A 223 2.57 6.81 -2.68
N PRO A 224 3.25 6.19 -3.68
CA PRO A 224 2.78 6.20 -5.07
C PRO A 224 1.37 5.62 -5.21
N TYR A 225 0.61 6.10 -6.19
CA TYR A 225 -0.74 5.56 -6.48
C TYR A 225 -0.71 4.37 -7.43
N ALA A 226 0.29 4.29 -8.29
CA ALA A 226 0.39 3.24 -9.31
C ALA A 226 1.84 2.86 -9.60
N SER A 227 1.99 1.73 -10.26
CA SER A 227 3.26 1.25 -10.80
C SER A 227 3.07 0.78 -12.24
N LEU A 228 4.00 1.09 -13.14
CA LEU A 228 3.99 0.64 -14.53
C LEU A 228 5.17 -0.31 -14.76
N ILE A 229 4.88 -1.60 -14.89
CA ILE A 229 5.87 -2.65 -15.08
C ILE A 229 6.14 -2.83 -16.57
N GLY A 230 7.40 -2.66 -16.98
CA GLY A 230 7.79 -2.95 -18.36
C GLY A 230 7.20 -2.04 -19.42
N GLN A 231 6.56 -0.93 -19.05
CA GLN A 231 5.70 -0.13 -19.93
C GLN A 231 4.49 -0.91 -20.50
N GLU A 232 4.19 -2.10 -19.99
CA GLU A 232 3.17 -2.99 -20.54
C GLU A 232 2.06 -3.33 -19.53
N TYR A 233 2.33 -3.25 -18.23
CA TYR A 233 1.39 -3.63 -17.18
C TYR A 233 1.22 -2.51 -16.16
N LEU A 234 0.05 -1.89 -16.13
CA LEU A 234 -0.28 -0.88 -15.13
C LEU A 234 -0.84 -1.57 -13.89
N VAL A 235 -0.32 -1.21 -12.73
CA VAL A 235 -0.72 -1.75 -11.43
C VAL A 235 -1.22 -0.62 -10.54
N MET A 236 -2.47 -0.70 -10.08
CA MET A 236 -3.06 0.21 -9.09
C MET A 236 -3.95 -0.58 -8.14
N HIS A 237 -4.23 -0.06 -6.94
CA HIS A 237 -5.04 -0.79 -5.97
C HIS A 237 -6.51 -0.91 -6.40
N GLY A 238 -7.15 0.24 -6.64
CA GLY A 238 -8.50 0.44 -7.13
C GLY A 238 -8.64 0.04 -8.59
N GLY A 239 -8.98 0.97 -9.48
CA GLY A 239 -9.14 0.63 -10.89
C GLY A 239 -9.12 1.83 -11.81
N LEU A 240 -9.94 1.76 -12.86
CA LEU A 240 -9.98 2.75 -13.93
C LEU A 240 -10.92 3.92 -13.63
N PHE A 241 -10.99 4.82 -14.61
CA PHE A 241 -11.45 6.19 -14.44
C PHE A 241 -12.85 6.42 -14.98
N SER A 242 -13.56 7.37 -14.38
CA SER A 242 -14.90 7.80 -14.83
C SER A 242 -14.86 8.48 -16.20
N SER A 243 -13.72 9.06 -16.56
CA SER A 243 -13.49 9.74 -17.84
C SER A 243 -12.60 8.92 -18.77
N ASP A 244 -12.99 8.79 -20.04
CA ASP A 244 -12.20 8.10 -21.08
C ASP A 244 -10.93 8.87 -21.46
N ASN A 245 -10.83 10.15 -21.12
CA ASN A 245 -9.70 11.00 -21.51
C ASN A 245 -8.48 10.84 -20.60
N VAL A 246 -8.58 10.10 -19.49
CA VAL A 246 -7.44 9.89 -18.60
C VAL A 246 -6.35 9.08 -19.32
N THR A 247 -5.12 9.52 -19.15
CA THR A 247 -3.90 8.94 -19.70
C THR A 247 -2.92 8.58 -18.60
N LEU A 248 -1.88 7.80 -18.94
CA LEU A 248 -0.76 7.57 -18.02
C LEU A 248 -0.05 8.85 -17.58
N ASP A 249 -0.05 9.90 -18.42
CA ASP A 249 0.59 11.18 -18.10
C ASP A 249 -0.18 11.97 -17.03
N ASP A 250 -1.50 11.84 -16.99
CA ASP A 250 -2.32 12.42 -15.92
C ASP A 250 -1.97 11.79 -14.57
N ILE A 251 -1.73 10.47 -14.52
CA ILE A 251 -1.28 9.76 -13.31
C ILE A 251 0.11 10.26 -12.88
N ARG A 252 1.06 10.41 -13.82
CA ARG A 252 2.41 10.92 -13.54
C ARG A 252 2.41 12.33 -12.94
N LYS A 253 1.41 13.14 -13.28
CA LYS A 253 1.30 14.55 -12.88
C LYS A 253 0.52 14.78 -11.59
N ILE A 254 -0.01 13.73 -10.96
CA ILE A 254 -0.73 13.87 -9.68
C ILE A 254 0.17 14.53 -8.64
N ASP A 255 -0.29 15.63 -8.05
CA ASP A 255 0.36 16.26 -6.91
C ASP A 255 -0.13 15.62 -5.61
N ARG A 256 0.55 14.56 -5.16
CA ARG A 256 0.20 13.80 -3.94
C ARG A 256 0.32 14.62 -2.65
N PHE A 257 0.94 15.79 -2.70
CA PHE A 257 1.18 16.65 -1.53
C PHE A 257 0.24 17.84 -1.45
N LYS A 258 -0.60 18.06 -2.48
CA LYS A 258 -1.60 19.13 -2.52
C LYS A 258 -2.60 19.03 -1.36
N SER A 259 -2.92 17.81 -0.93
CA SER A 259 -3.86 17.57 0.16
C SER A 259 -3.34 16.47 1.09
N LYS A 260 -3.70 16.55 2.38
CA LYS A 260 -3.26 15.57 3.39
C LYS A 260 -3.96 14.22 3.28
N GLN A 261 -5.01 14.08 2.47
CA GLN A 261 -5.76 12.84 2.26
C GLN A 261 -6.34 12.86 0.85
N PRO A 262 -6.50 11.71 0.17
CA PRO A 262 -7.07 11.68 -1.17
C PRO A 262 -8.43 12.38 -1.23
N PRO A 263 -8.73 13.13 -2.32
CA PRO A 263 -10.04 13.70 -2.52
C PRO A 263 -11.13 12.62 -2.63
N LYS A 264 -12.40 13.02 -2.52
CA LYS A 264 -13.55 12.11 -2.70
C LYS A 264 -14.01 11.95 -4.15
N GLU A 265 -13.30 12.60 -5.08
CA GLU A 265 -13.55 12.58 -6.51
C GLU A 265 -12.24 12.74 -7.29
N GLY A 266 -12.25 12.42 -8.58
CA GLY A 266 -11.09 12.55 -9.46
C GLY A 266 -10.15 11.33 -9.45
N ILE A 267 -9.06 11.46 -10.20
CA ILE A 267 -8.13 10.37 -10.54
C ILE A 267 -7.57 9.67 -9.29
N GLU A 268 -7.18 10.45 -8.27
CA GLU A 268 -6.64 9.90 -7.02
C GLU A 268 -7.63 8.99 -6.30
N MET A 269 -8.91 9.40 -6.22
CA MET A 269 -9.96 8.57 -5.64
C MET A 269 -10.19 7.31 -6.47
N GLU A 270 -10.23 7.47 -7.80
CA GLU A 270 -10.58 6.37 -8.70
C GLU A 270 -9.48 5.28 -8.72
N LEU A 271 -8.21 5.67 -8.64
CA LEU A 271 -7.08 4.75 -8.48
C LEU A 271 -7.14 3.91 -7.21
N LEU A 272 -7.92 4.32 -6.20
CA LEU A 272 -8.05 3.61 -4.92
C LEU A 272 -9.38 2.86 -4.75
N TRP A 273 -10.46 3.28 -5.42
CA TRP A 273 -11.82 2.86 -5.02
C TRP A 273 -12.70 2.25 -6.11
N THR A 274 -12.35 2.33 -7.40
CA THR A 274 -13.22 1.79 -8.46
C THR A 274 -13.07 0.28 -8.60
N ASP A 275 -14.13 -0.38 -9.07
CA ASP A 275 -14.19 -1.83 -9.25
C ASP A 275 -14.58 -2.19 -10.69
N PRO A 276 -14.18 -3.36 -11.21
CA PRO A 276 -14.72 -3.87 -12.47
C PRO A 276 -16.21 -4.25 -12.37
N GLN A 277 -16.84 -4.39 -13.54
CA GLN A 277 -18.15 -5.01 -13.71
C GLN A 277 -18.18 -5.82 -15.01
N GLU A 278 -19.01 -6.86 -15.06
CA GLU A 278 -19.14 -7.71 -16.25
C GLU A 278 -19.77 -6.98 -17.45
N SER A 279 -20.73 -6.10 -17.19
CA SER A 279 -21.42 -5.35 -18.23
C SER A 279 -20.56 -4.21 -18.80
N LYS A 280 -20.75 -3.89 -20.08
CA LYS A 280 -20.14 -2.71 -20.70
C LYS A 280 -20.57 -1.40 -20.04
N GLY A 281 -19.75 -0.36 -20.20
CA GLY A 281 -19.98 0.98 -19.70
C GLY A 281 -19.54 1.17 -18.25
N ARG A 282 -20.21 2.09 -17.55
CA ARG A 282 -19.91 2.43 -16.15
C ARG A 282 -21.19 2.45 -15.31
N SER A 283 -21.10 2.08 -14.05
CA SER A 283 -22.21 2.19 -13.09
C SER A 283 -21.77 2.84 -11.78
N ALA A 284 -22.73 3.19 -10.94
CA ALA A 284 -22.43 3.61 -9.57
C ALA A 284 -21.77 2.47 -8.79
N SER A 285 -20.80 2.81 -7.94
CA SER A 285 -20.13 1.83 -7.08
C SER A 285 -21.06 1.29 -5.99
N LYS A 286 -20.94 0.00 -5.69
CA LYS A 286 -21.61 -0.65 -4.55
C LYS A 286 -21.05 -0.17 -3.21
N ARG A 287 -19.88 0.48 -3.21
CA ARG A 287 -19.19 0.99 -2.01
C ARG A 287 -19.69 2.35 -1.55
N GLY A 288 -20.56 3.00 -2.34
CA GLY A 288 -21.02 4.38 -2.08
C GLY A 288 -20.00 5.47 -2.37
N ILE A 289 -18.81 5.11 -2.88
CA ILE A 289 -17.78 6.00 -3.41
C ILE A 289 -17.14 5.34 -4.64
N GLY A 290 -16.76 6.16 -5.63
CA GLY A 290 -16.24 5.67 -6.90
C GLY A 290 -17.32 5.21 -7.87
N MET A 291 -16.93 4.35 -8.80
CA MET A 291 -17.77 3.80 -9.86
C MET A 291 -17.35 2.36 -10.16
N GLN A 292 -18.16 1.66 -10.95
CA GLN A 292 -17.75 0.41 -11.59
C GLN A 292 -17.48 0.63 -13.08
N PHE A 293 -16.53 -0.10 -13.67
CA PHE A 293 -16.16 0.02 -15.09
C PHE A 293 -16.17 -1.33 -15.81
N GLY A 294 -16.66 -1.33 -17.03
CA GLY A 294 -16.82 -2.53 -17.86
C GLY A 294 -15.61 -2.89 -18.73
N PRO A 295 -15.69 -4.00 -19.46
CA PRO A 295 -14.62 -4.49 -20.32
C PRO A 295 -14.26 -3.54 -21.48
N ASP A 296 -15.22 -2.78 -22.00
CA ASP A 296 -15.00 -1.75 -23.01
C ASP A 296 -14.10 -0.61 -22.49
N VAL A 297 -14.35 -0.14 -21.27
CA VAL A 297 -13.51 0.89 -20.62
C VAL A 297 -12.07 0.40 -20.46
N THR A 298 -11.89 -0.86 -20.04
CA THR A 298 -10.57 -1.48 -19.88
C THR A 298 -9.85 -1.67 -21.21
N ALA A 299 -10.55 -2.20 -22.23
CA ALA A 299 -9.99 -2.40 -23.56
C ALA A 299 -9.49 -1.07 -24.16
N ASP A 300 -10.34 -0.04 -24.15
CA ASP A 300 -10.02 1.28 -24.71
C ASP A 300 -8.84 1.94 -23.98
N PHE A 301 -8.78 1.83 -22.65
CA PHE A 301 -7.65 2.36 -21.88
C PHE A 301 -6.35 1.61 -22.21
N CYS A 302 -6.40 0.29 -22.28
CA CYS A 302 -5.22 -0.53 -22.61
C CYS A 302 -4.73 -0.24 -24.03
N GLU A 303 -5.61 -0.15 -25.01
CA GLU A 303 -5.25 0.12 -26.40
C GLU A 303 -4.57 1.50 -26.54
N ARG A 304 -5.20 2.56 -26.02
CA ARG A 304 -4.66 3.92 -26.10
C ARG A 304 -3.29 4.07 -25.44
N ASN A 305 -3.06 3.35 -24.36
CA ASN A 305 -1.81 3.42 -23.59
C ASN A 305 -0.82 2.28 -23.91
N LYS A 306 -1.12 1.44 -24.92
CA LYS A 306 -0.30 0.28 -25.34
C LYS A 306 0.00 -0.72 -24.21
N LEU A 307 -0.97 -0.92 -23.32
CA LEU A 307 -0.87 -1.86 -22.22
C LEU A 307 -1.34 -3.26 -22.64
N LYS A 308 -0.63 -4.27 -22.14
CA LYS A 308 -1.04 -5.67 -22.26
C LYS A 308 -2.22 -5.96 -21.32
N ALA A 309 -2.12 -5.54 -20.06
CA ALA A 309 -3.17 -5.67 -19.06
C ALA A 309 -3.00 -4.67 -17.91
N ILE A 310 -4.05 -4.51 -17.12
CA ILE A 310 -4.06 -3.83 -15.83
C ILE A 310 -4.11 -4.89 -14.72
N ILE A 311 -3.34 -4.68 -13.65
CA ILE A 311 -3.40 -5.50 -12.43
C ILE A 311 -3.93 -4.63 -11.30
N ARG A 312 -4.94 -5.14 -10.61
CA ARG A 312 -5.57 -4.49 -9.48
C ARG A 312 -5.82 -5.43 -8.31
N SER A 313 -6.27 -4.90 -7.18
CA SER A 313 -6.47 -5.68 -5.94
C SER A 313 -7.84 -5.38 -5.31
N HIS A 314 -7.95 -4.91 -4.06
CA HIS A 314 -9.16 -4.30 -3.44
C HIS A 314 -10.44 -5.17 -3.29
N GLU A 315 -10.56 -6.26 -4.06
CA GLU A 315 -11.66 -7.20 -4.02
C GLU A 315 -11.15 -8.59 -3.69
N VAL A 316 -11.73 -9.20 -2.66
CA VAL A 316 -11.48 -10.60 -2.32
C VAL A 316 -11.96 -11.46 -3.49
N ARG A 317 -11.07 -12.30 -4.01
CA ARG A 317 -11.41 -13.36 -4.97
C ARG A 317 -11.23 -14.71 -4.28
N MET A 318 -12.23 -15.59 -4.38
CA MET A 318 -12.20 -16.88 -3.68
C MET A 318 -10.99 -17.75 -4.08
N GLY A 319 -10.58 -17.69 -5.35
CA GLY A 319 -9.37 -18.34 -5.85
C GLY A 319 -8.07 -17.56 -5.60
N GLY A 320 -8.13 -16.41 -4.92
CA GLY A 320 -7.03 -15.48 -4.68
C GLY A 320 -6.74 -14.52 -5.83
N TYR A 321 -7.12 -14.86 -7.06
CA TYR A 321 -7.06 -13.96 -8.20
C TYR A 321 -8.19 -14.24 -9.19
N GLU A 322 -8.45 -13.30 -10.09
CA GLU A 322 -9.36 -13.46 -11.22
C GLU A 322 -8.81 -12.74 -12.45
N ILE A 323 -9.01 -13.34 -13.63
CA ILE A 323 -8.67 -12.73 -14.92
C ILE A 323 -9.99 -12.31 -15.56
N GLU A 324 -10.16 -11.00 -15.70
CA GLU A 324 -11.40 -10.34 -16.10
C GLU A 324 -11.20 -9.59 -17.42
N HIS A 325 -12.30 -9.13 -18.01
CA HIS A 325 -12.30 -8.23 -19.18
C HIS A 325 -11.41 -8.74 -20.33
N ASP A 326 -11.66 -9.98 -20.76
CA ASP A 326 -10.95 -10.64 -21.87
C ASP A 326 -9.41 -10.70 -21.68
N GLY A 327 -8.96 -10.84 -20.43
CA GLY A 327 -7.54 -10.94 -20.09
C GLY A 327 -6.83 -9.59 -19.99
N LYS A 328 -7.55 -8.47 -20.12
CA LYS A 328 -7.02 -7.11 -19.97
C LYS A 328 -7.05 -6.59 -18.54
N LEU A 329 -7.73 -7.28 -17.64
CA LEU A 329 -7.74 -6.95 -16.21
C LEU A 329 -7.44 -8.20 -15.38
N VAL A 330 -6.64 -8.02 -14.34
CA VAL A 330 -6.41 -9.06 -13.33
C VAL A 330 -6.69 -8.47 -11.96
N THR A 331 -7.55 -9.11 -11.18
CA THR A 331 -7.67 -8.85 -9.74
C THR A 331 -6.81 -9.85 -8.97
N VAL A 332 -5.89 -9.39 -8.12
CA VAL A 332 -5.05 -10.24 -7.25
C VAL A 332 -5.22 -9.82 -5.79
N PHE A 333 -5.42 -10.80 -4.90
CA PHE A 333 -5.65 -10.60 -3.47
C PHE A 333 -4.75 -11.53 -2.65
N SER A 334 -3.98 -10.99 -1.70
CA SER A 334 -2.90 -11.72 -1.01
C SER A 334 -3.17 -11.99 0.47
N ALA A 335 -4.41 -11.81 0.94
CA ALA A 335 -4.84 -12.16 2.29
C ALA A 335 -5.69 -13.44 2.28
N PRO A 336 -5.09 -14.64 2.41
CA PRO A 336 -5.84 -15.90 2.41
C PRO A 336 -6.71 -16.02 3.67
N ASN A 337 -7.85 -16.71 3.56
CA ASN A 337 -8.86 -16.82 4.62
C ASN A 337 -9.15 -15.46 5.28
N TYR A 338 -9.44 -14.47 4.47
CA TYR A 338 -9.53 -13.07 4.89
C TYR A 338 -10.45 -12.91 6.10
N CYS A 339 -9.96 -12.15 7.09
CA CYS A 339 -10.63 -11.96 8.39
C CYS A 339 -11.08 -13.27 9.06
N ASP A 340 -10.29 -14.35 8.92
CA ASP A 340 -10.50 -15.68 9.51
C ASP A 340 -11.84 -16.34 9.16
N MET A 341 -12.55 -15.83 8.15
CA MET A 341 -13.94 -16.22 7.85
C MET A 341 -14.20 -16.52 6.39
N GLN A 342 -13.52 -15.85 5.46
CA GLN A 342 -13.88 -15.92 4.05
C GLN A 342 -13.51 -17.26 3.39
N GLY A 343 -12.50 -17.98 3.88
CA GLY A 343 -12.04 -19.23 3.29
C GLY A 343 -11.41 -19.11 1.89
N ASN A 344 -11.16 -17.88 1.41
CA ASN A 344 -10.52 -17.64 0.12
C ASN A 344 -9.04 -18.07 0.12
N LEU A 345 -8.49 -18.37 -1.05
CA LEU A 345 -7.05 -18.44 -1.25
C LEU A 345 -6.46 -17.02 -1.32
N GLY A 346 -5.17 -16.91 -1.03
CA GLY A 346 -4.35 -15.76 -1.42
C GLY A 346 -3.65 -16.06 -2.74
N ALA A 347 -3.26 -15.04 -3.49
CA ALA A 347 -2.48 -15.18 -4.71
C ALA A 347 -1.44 -14.07 -4.88
N VAL A 348 -0.48 -14.31 -5.77
CA VAL A 348 0.48 -13.34 -6.28
C VAL A 348 0.61 -13.45 -7.80
N VAL A 349 1.02 -12.37 -8.45
CA VAL A 349 1.35 -12.36 -9.89
C VAL A 349 2.87 -12.29 -10.06
N ASN A 350 3.46 -13.30 -10.69
CA ASN A 350 4.88 -13.35 -10.97
C ASN A 350 5.16 -12.98 -12.42
N PHE A 351 6.13 -12.10 -12.62
CA PHE A 351 6.66 -11.72 -13.92
C PHE A 351 8.10 -12.22 -14.03
N THR A 352 8.39 -12.89 -15.14
CA THR A 352 9.74 -13.27 -15.55
C THR A 352 9.91 -12.96 -17.03
N LEU A 353 11.15 -12.89 -17.53
CA LEU A 353 11.39 -12.75 -18.96
C LEU A 353 11.62 -14.12 -19.60
N LYS A 354 10.99 -14.33 -20.76
CA LYS A 354 11.29 -15.41 -21.68
C LYS A 354 11.34 -14.82 -23.08
N ASP A 355 12.46 -14.98 -23.77
CA ASP A 355 12.67 -14.44 -25.12
C ASP A 355 12.37 -12.92 -25.19
N ASP A 356 12.85 -12.17 -24.18
CA ASP A 356 12.63 -10.72 -23.98
C ASP A 356 11.17 -10.27 -23.75
N GLU A 357 10.24 -11.21 -23.66
CA GLU A 357 8.84 -10.95 -23.32
C GLU A 357 8.50 -11.33 -21.88
N TYR A 358 7.59 -10.57 -21.25
CA TYR A 358 7.09 -10.93 -19.93
C TYR A 358 6.22 -12.17 -19.99
N LYS A 359 6.65 -13.22 -19.29
CA LYS A 359 5.84 -14.35 -18.90
C LYS A 359 5.18 -14.03 -17.55
N VAL A 360 3.85 -14.05 -17.52
CA VAL A 360 3.03 -13.80 -16.33
C VAL A 360 2.52 -15.13 -15.78
N GLU A 361 2.76 -15.38 -14.50
CA GLU A 361 2.32 -16.58 -13.78
C GLU A 361 1.56 -16.22 -12.51
N TYR A 362 0.37 -16.79 -12.34
CA TYR A 362 -0.45 -16.62 -11.15
C TYR A 362 -0.19 -17.79 -10.19
N ALA A 363 0.15 -17.48 -8.95
CA ALA A 363 0.42 -18.52 -7.95
C ALA A 363 -0.41 -18.28 -6.69
N THR A 364 -1.09 -19.32 -6.23
CA THR A 364 -2.01 -19.26 -5.08
C THR A 364 -1.37 -19.86 -3.82
N PHE A 365 -1.91 -19.50 -2.66
CA PHE A 365 -1.53 -20.05 -1.37
C PHE A 365 -2.66 -20.00 -0.35
N THR A 366 -2.59 -20.87 0.66
CA THR A 366 -3.53 -20.93 1.78
C THR A 366 -2.98 -20.16 2.98
N HIS A 367 -3.86 -19.85 3.93
CA HIS A 367 -3.50 -19.22 5.20
C HIS A 367 -2.61 -20.15 6.04
N VAL A 368 -1.94 -19.56 7.02
CA VAL A 368 -1.21 -20.26 8.09
C VAL A 368 -1.74 -19.88 9.46
N ASP A 369 -1.47 -20.74 10.45
CA ASP A 369 -1.83 -20.45 11.83
C ASP A 369 -1.17 -19.16 12.33
N HIS A 370 -1.92 -18.41 13.13
CA HIS A 370 -1.48 -17.22 13.86
C HIS A 370 -1.96 -17.28 15.32
N PRO A 371 -1.41 -16.45 16.22
CA PRO A 371 -1.92 -16.35 17.59
C PRO A 371 -3.41 -16.04 17.62
N ASN A 372 -4.10 -16.50 18.67
CA ASN A 372 -5.53 -16.32 18.86
C ASN A 372 -5.89 -14.87 19.26
N ILE A 373 -5.68 -13.94 18.32
CA ILE A 373 -6.14 -12.56 18.37
C ILE A 373 -7.07 -12.40 17.17
N PRO A 374 -8.37 -12.15 17.38
CA PRO A 374 -9.32 -12.09 16.28
C PRO A 374 -9.02 -10.91 15.35
N PRO A 375 -9.52 -10.93 14.10
CA PRO A 375 -9.54 -9.76 13.24
C PRO A 375 -10.29 -8.63 13.93
N MET A 376 -9.92 -7.39 13.61
CA MET A 376 -10.56 -6.17 14.11
C MET A 376 -10.53 -6.02 15.63
N ASN A 377 -9.65 -6.76 16.32
CA ASN A 377 -9.51 -6.75 17.79
C ASN A 377 -9.26 -5.35 18.37
N TYR A 378 -8.62 -4.46 17.60
CA TYR A 378 -8.32 -3.10 18.04
C TYR A 378 -9.39 -2.07 17.64
N SER A 379 -10.32 -2.41 16.73
CA SER A 379 -11.35 -1.45 16.31
C SER A 379 -12.33 -1.17 17.44
N LYS A 380 -12.39 0.08 17.90
CA LYS A 380 -13.34 0.51 18.95
C LYS A 380 -14.81 0.38 18.55
N ASN A 381 -15.10 0.25 17.25
CA ASN A 381 -16.47 0.30 16.77
C ASN A 381 -17.24 -1.01 16.97
N ASN A 382 -16.65 -2.05 17.58
CA ASN A 382 -17.31 -3.34 17.82
C ASN A 382 -18.15 -3.77 16.61
N PHE A 383 -17.57 -3.70 15.41
CA PHE A 383 -18.12 -4.44 14.27
C PHE A 383 -17.88 -5.91 14.62
N GLY A 384 -18.79 -6.48 15.41
CA GLY A 384 -18.77 -7.89 15.76
C GLY A 384 -18.74 -8.68 14.47
N PHE A 385 -17.62 -9.36 14.25
CA PHE A 385 -17.53 -10.41 13.25
C PHE A 385 -18.02 -11.70 13.89
#